data_AF-A0A4P5NNI1-F1
#
_entry.id   AF-A0A4P5NNI1-F1
#
_cell.length_a   1.000
_cell.length_b   1.000
_cell.length_c   1.000
_cell.angle_alpha   90.00
_cell.angle_beta   90.00
_cell.angle_gamma   90.00
#
_symmetry.space_group_name_H-M   'P 1'
#
loop_
_entity.id
_entity.type
_entity.pdbx_description
1 polymer ?
#
loop_
_entity_poly.entity_id
_entity_poly.type
_entity_poly.pdbx_seq_one_letter_code
_entity_poly.pdbx_strand_id
1 'polypeptide(L)'
;MQLRQQYRDAVRAFDEVARLPRCLFPLGTSSGYGSSIAKLRGADVLPLLGKNAARIAVDLLDMGIDMQGDISEHLTPYVLAIKDEKTADSGGYQA
;
A
#
# COMPACT_ATOMS: atom_id res chain seq x y z
N MET A 1 -4.55 -17.17 -4.38
CA MET A 1 -5.67 -16.43 -3.74
C MET A 1 -5.25 -15.51 -2.57
N GLN A 2 -4.05 -15.66 -1.99
CA GLN A 2 -3.63 -14.83 -0.84
C GLN A 2 -3.41 -13.34 -1.16
N LEU A 3 -2.93 -12.98 -2.35
CA LEU A 3 -2.70 -11.56 -2.71
C LEU A 3 -3.98 -10.71 -2.74
N ARG A 4 -5.11 -11.26 -3.24
CA ARG A 4 -6.41 -10.55 -3.21
C ARG A 4 -6.87 -10.28 -1.77
N GLN A 5 -6.63 -11.23 -0.87
CA GLN A 5 -6.93 -11.07 0.55
C GLN A 5 -6.03 -9.98 1.16
N GLN A 6 -4.72 -10.04 0.89
CA GLN A 6 -3.76 -9.03 1.33
C GLN A 6 -4.09 -7.62 0.81
N TYR A 7 -4.53 -7.51 -0.44
CA TYR A 7 -5.02 -6.25 -1.01
C TYR A 7 -6.22 -5.73 -0.21
N ARG A 8 -7.23 -6.57 0.03
CA ARG A 8 -8.41 -6.19 0.81
C ARG A 8 -8.06 -5.76 2.24
N ASP A 9 -7.15 -6.47 2.89
CA ASP A 9 -6.68 -6.12 4.24
C ASP A 9 -5.91 -4.79 4.23
N ALA A 10 -5.08 -4.54 3.21
CA ALA A 10 -4.35 -3.28 3.04
C ALA A 10 -5.30 -2.10 2.76
N VAL A 11 -6.32 -2.28 1.92
CA VAL A 11 -7.35 -1.26 1.66
C VAL A 11 -8.17 -0.97 2.91
N ARG A 12 -8.53 -2.00 3.67
CA ARG A 12 -9.24 -1.83 4.95
C ARG A 12 -8.41 -1.03 5.94
N ALA A 13 -7.13 -1.38 6.10
CA ALA A 13 -6.22 -0.62 6.97
C ALA A 13 -6.06 0.83 6.50
N PHE A 14 -6.01 1.06 5.19
CA PHE A 14 -5.97 2.40 4.60
C PHE A 14 -7.23 3.22 4.93
N ASP A 15 -8.43 2.63 4.79
CA ASP A 15 -9.70 3.30 5.11
C ASP A 15 -9.81 3.62 6.61
N GLU A 16 -9.40 2.69 7.48
CA GLU A 16 -9.37 2.90 8.93
C GLU A 16 -8.45 4.06 9.32
N VAL A 17 -7.24 4.12 8.74
CA VAL A 17 -6.29 5.21 8.97
C VAL A 17 -6.78 6.53 8.38
N ALA A 18 -7.44 6.48 7.22
CA ALA A 18 -8.05 7.66 6.59
C ALA A 18 -9.20 8.26 7.42
N ARG A 19 -9.97 7.43 8.15
CA ARG A 19 -10.99 7.89 9.10
C ARG A 19 -10.40 8.45 10.39
N LEU A 20 -9.19 8.02 10.76
CA LEU A 20 -8.54 8.40 12.01
C LEU A 20 -7.15 9.03 11.78
N PRO A 21 -7.02 10.10 10.98
CA PRO A 21 -5.71 10.63 10.58
C PRO A 21 -4.90 11.22 11.74
N ARG A 22 -5.58 11.56 12.85
CA ARG A 22 -4.99 12.09 14.09
C ARG A 22 -4.61 11.01 15.10
N CYS A 23 -5.05 9.77 14.89
CA CYS A 23 -4.73 8.67 15.80
C CYS A 23 -3.30 8.18 15.57
N LEU A 24 -2.70 7.69 16.65
CA LEU A 24 -1.37 7.10 16.65
C LEU A 24 -1.50 5.60 16.40
N PHE A 25 -0.99 5.15 15.25
CA PHE A 25 -1.01 3.75 14.88
C PHE A 25 0.32 3.09 15.27
N PRO A 26 0.29 1.96 16.00
CA PRO A 26 1.50 1.25 16.36
C PRO A 26 2.07 0.54 15.12
N LEU A 27 3.32 0.84 14.76
CA LEU A 27 4.10 -0.01 13.87
C LEU A 27 4.58 -1.22 14.67
N GLY A 28 3.99 -2.38 14.43
CA GLY A 28 4.42 -3.66 14.97
C GLY A 28 5.55 -4.27 14.13
N THR A 29 6.50 -4.94 14.77
CA THR A 29 7.35 -5.92 14.08
C THR A 29 6.67 -7.29 14.13
N SER A 30 6.91 -8.13 13.12
CA SER A 30 6.51 -9.54 13.13
C SER A 30 7.30 -10.40 14.14
N SER A 31 8.12 -9.82 15.02
CA SER A 31 8.76 -10.58 16.10
C SER A 31 7.84 -10.54 17.31
N GLY A 32 7.34 -11.71 17.72
CA GLY A 32 6.33 -11.96 18.75
C GLY A 32 6.58 -11.47 20.19
N TYR A 33 7.17 -10.29 20.36
CA TYR A 33 7.25 -9.56 21.62
C TYR A 33 6.77 -8.13 21.37
N GLY A 34 5.57 -7.82 21.88
CA GLY A 34 4.82 -6.59 21.62
C GLY A 34 5.50 -5.31 22.08
N SER A 35 6.44 -4.80 21.30
CA SER A 35 6.98 -3.45 21.44
C SER A 35 6.78 -2.70 20.13
N SER A 36 5.81 -1.80 20.09
CA SER A 36 5.66 -0.85 18.99
C SER A 36 6.91 0.01 18.93
N ILE A 37 7.74 -0.13 17.89
CA ILE A 37 9.00 0.61 17.77
C ILE A 37 8.72 2.11 17.55
N ALA A 38 7.61 2.42 16.87
CA ALA A 38 7.15 3.78 16.66
C ALA A 38 5.62 3.84 16.60
N LYS A 39 5.08 4.94 17.11
CA LYS A 39 3.69 5.34 16.92
C LYS A 39 3.68 6.43 15.85
N LEU A 40 3.27 6.08 14.65
CA LEU A 40 3.13 7.07 13.57
C LEU A 40 1.72 7.64 13.60
N ARG A 41 1.58 8.93 13.24
CA ARG A 41 0.24 9.51 13.08
C ARG A 41 -0.41 8.88 11.86
N GLY A 42 -1.73 8.76 11.89
CA GLY A 42 -2.48 8.27 10.74
C GLY A 42 -2.09 8.98 9.45
N ALA A 43 -1.86 10.30 9.50
CA ALA A 43 -1.37 11.09 8.35
C ALA A 43 -0.02 10.61 7.76
N ASP A 44 0.89 10.09 8.58
CA ASP A 44 2.20 9.57 8.13
C ASP A 44 2.08 8.10 7.65
N VAL A 45 1.13 7.35 8.21
CA VAL A 45 0.87 5.94 7.85
C VAL A 45 0.02 5.82 6.58
N LEU A 46 -0.86 6.80 6.33
CA LEU A 46 -1.76 6.84 5.20
C LEU A 46 -1.04 6.71 3.84
N PRO A 47 0.03 7.48 3.54
CA PRO A 47 0.78 7.30 2.31
C PRO A 47 1.53 5.96 2.26
N LEU A 48 1.99 5.41 3.39
CA LEU A 48 2.66 4.11 3.44
C LEU A 48 1.70 2.96 3.11
N LEU A 49 0.50 2.98 3.69
CA LEU A 49 -0.55 2.02 3.39
C LEU A 49 -1.09 2.17 1.98
N GLY A 50 -1.25 3.41 1.50
CA GLY A 50 -1.63 3.71 0.12
C GLY A 50 -0.61 3.15 -0.88
N LYS A 51 0.69 3.36 -0.64
CA LYS A 51 1.77 2.75 -1.43
C LYS A 51 1.76 1.22 -1.34
N ASN A 52 1.54 0.64 -0.17
CA ASN A 52 1.49 -0.82 -0.01
C ASN A 52 0.31 -1.45 -0.77
N ALA A 53 -0.90 -0.90 -0.61
CA ALA A 53 -2.08 -1.35 -1.34
C ALA A 53 -1.90 -1.19 -2.86
N ALA A 54 -1.30 -0.07 -3.30
CA ALA A 54 -0.97 0.17 -4.70
C ALA A 54 0.03 -0.84 -5.26
N ARG A 55 1.09 -1.21 -4.51
CA ARG A 55 2.04 -2.26 -4.93
C ARG A 55 1.34 -3.58 -5.16
N ILE A 56 0.50 -4.00 -4.21
CA ILE A 56 -0.25 -5.26 -4.32
C ILE A 56 -1.22 -5.21 -5.53
N ALA A 57 -1.86 -4.06 -5.77
CA ALA A 57 -2.72 -3.88 -6.94
C ALA A 57 -1.92 -3.96 -8.26
N VAL A 58 -0.73 -3.36 -8.33
CA VAL A 58 0.16 -3.46 -9.49
C VAL A 58 0.61 -4.91 -9.72
N ASP A 59 1.01 -5.63 -8.66
CA ASP A 59 1.36 -7.05 -8.75
C ASP A 59 0.19 -7.90 -9.27
N LEU A 60 -1.03 -7.64 -8.79
CA LEU A 60 -2.23 -8.33 -9.27
C LEU A 60 -2.51 -8.02 -10.75
N LEU A 61 -2.36 -6.77 -11.17
CA LEU A 61 -2.47 -6.37 -12.58
C LEU A 61 -1.39 -7.02 -13.47
N ASP A 62 -0.16 -7.13 -12.98
CA ASP A 62 0.99 -7.76 -13.65
C ASP A 62 0.74 -9.26 -13.86
N MET A 63 0.08 -9.92 -12.90
CA MET A 63 -0.40 -11.30 -13.00
C MET A 63 -1.62 -11.47 -13.93
N GLY A 64 -2.11 -10.40 -14.57
CA GLY A 64 -3.29 -10.43 -15.43
C GLY A 64 -4.63 -10.50 -14.69
N ILE A 65 -4.65 -10.21 -13.38
CA ILE A 65 -5.88 -10.15 -12.59
C ILE A 65 -6.48 -8.75 -12.71
N ASP A 66 -7.68 -8.66 -13.28
CA ASP A 66 -8.39 -7.38 -13.36
C ASP A 66 -8.78 -6.89 -11.95
N MET A 67 -8.26 -5.72 -11.62
CA MET A 67 -8.44 -5.02 -10.35
C MET A 67 -9.21 -3.70 -10.53
N GLN A 68 -9.59 -3.33 -11.76
CA GLN A 68 -10.13 -2.00 -12.06
C GLN A 68 -11.41 -1.67 -11.30
N GLY A 69 -12.23 -2.68 -10.95
CA GLY A 69 -13.42 -2.49 -10.11
C GLY A 69 -13.17 -2.48 -8.60
N ASP A 70 -12.01 -2.96 -8.15
CA ASP A 70 -11.62 -3.06 -6.74
C ASP A 70 -10.61 -1.95 -6.32
N ILE A 71 -10.03 -1.23 -7.29
CA ILE A 71 -9.13 -0.08 -7.03
C ILE A 71 -9.97 1.14 -6.69
N SER A 72 -9.85 1.59 -5.44
CA SER A 72 -10.48 2.84 -4.99
C SER A 72 -9.88 4.03 -5.76
N GLU A 73 -10.71 5.03 -6.07
CA GLU A 73 -10.28 6.26 -6.75
C GLU A 73 -9.09 6.94 -6.06
N HIS A 74 -9.04 6.85 -4.71
CA HIS A 74 -7.99 7.40 -3.87
C HIS A 74 -6.67 6.62 -3.95
N LEU A 75 -6.68 5.38 -4.45
CA LEU A 75 -5.49 4.55 -4.67
C LEU A 75 -4.90 4.72 -6.07
N THR A 76 -5.69 5.20 -7.03
CA THR A 76 -5.24 5.52 -8.39
C THR A 76 -3.93 6.31 -8.44
N PRO A 77 -3.77 7.44 -7.72
CA PRO A 77 -2.51 8.20 -7.77
C PRO A 77 -1.31 7.39 -7.22
N TYR A 78 -1.53 6.51 -6.24
CA TYR A 78 -0.48 5.65 -5.71
C TYR A 78 -0.12 4.52 -6.68
N VAL A 79 -1.10 3.92 -7.35
CA VAL A 79 -0.89 2.88 -8.36
C VAL A 79 -0.10 3.44 -9.54
N LEU A 80 -0.44 4.64 -10.00
CA LEU A 80 0.31 5.33 -11.05
C LEU A 80 1.74 5.63 -10.60
N ALA A 81 1.94 6.15 -9.39
CA ALA A 81 3.27 6.41 -8.84
C ALA A 81 4.14 5.15 -8.73
N ILE A 82 3.58 4.02 -8.28
CA ILE A 82 4.31 2.75 -8.20
C ILE A 82 4.64 2.21 -9.60
N LYS A 83 3.72 2.33 -10.57
CA LYS A 83 4.00 1.95 -11.96
C LYS A 83 5.11 2.80 -12.56
N ASP A 84 5.10 4.11 -12.32
CA ASP A 84 6.13 5.04 -12.75
C ASP A 84 7.49 4.70 -12.11
N GLU A 85 7.55 4.44 -10.80
CA GLU A 85 8.76 3.95 -10.10
C GLU A 85 9.27 2.63 -10.72
N LYS A 86 8.38 1.67 -11.05
CA LYS A 86 8.75 0.39 -11.67
C LYS A 86 9.30 0.57 -13.09
N THR A 87 8.74 1.50 -13.86
CA THR A 87 9.23 1.88 -15.19
C THR A 87 10.56 2.63 -15.11
N ALA A 88 10.75 3.50 -14.12
CA ALA A 88 12.00 4.23 -13.89
C ALA A 88 13.16 3.30 -13.48
N ASP A 89 12.89 2.29 -12.63
CA ASP A 89 13.90 1.31 -12.20
C ASP A 89 14.29 0.34 -13.34
N SER A 90 13.34 0.00 -14.22
CA SER A 90 13.60 -0.82 -15.42
C SER A 90 14.22 -0.02 -16.58
N GLY A 91 14.27 1.31 -16.46
CA GLY A 91 14.82 2.25 -17.44
C GLY A 91 16.29 2.59 -17.21
N GLY A 92 17.05 1.71 -16.57
CA GLY A 92 18.50 1.81 -16.41
C GLY A 92 19.21 1.95 -17.75
N TYR A 93 19.54 3.21 -18.06
CA TYR A 93 20.28 3.70 -19.21
C TYR A 93 21.39 2.77 -19.70
N GLN A 94 21.15 2.17 -20.87
CA GLN A 94 22.18 1.99 -21.90
C GLN A 94 22.52 3.38 -22.44
N ALA A 95 23.72 3.88 -22.15
CA ALA A 95 24.45 4.84 -22.98
C ALA A 95 25.95 4.76 -22.64
#